data_AF-A0A3D0XXW1-F1
#
_entry.id   AF-A0A3D0XXW1-F1
#
_cell.length_a   1.000
_cell.length_b   1.000
_cell.length_c   1.000
_cell.angle_alpha   90.00
_cell.angle_beta   90.00
_cell.angle_gamma   90.00
#
_symmetry.space_group_name_H-M   'P 1'
#
loop_
_entity.id
_entity.type
_entity.pdbx_description
1 polymer ?
#
loop_
_entity_poly.entity_id
_entity_poly.type
_entity_poly.pdbx_seq_one_letter_code
_entity_poly.pdbx_strand_id
1 'polypeptide(L)'
;TIATKSSGDSASGTMGKNSHSENEQSAGRKLLDITEVASLPPDECIVKIKGLPPFRSKKYDLTVHPNYKLLADDPNTKGYAFHREQQGQAVTLQMNYITEIELEDE
;
A
#
# COMPACT_ATOMS: atom_id res chain seq x y z
N THR A 1 -1.25 -15.45 -6.08
CA THR A 1 -0.42 -16.25 -5.17
C THR A 1 1.00 -16.11 -5.62
N ILE A 2 1.93 -15.80 -4.72
CA ILE A 2 3.35 -15.66 -5.09
C ILE A 2 3.99 -17.05 -4.93
N ALA A 3 4.79 -17.47 -5.91
CA ALA A 3 5.59 -18.68 -5.79
C ALA A 3 6.83 -18.36 -4.96
N THR A 4 6.90 -18.94 -3.77
CA THR A 4 8.10 -18.88 -2.92
C THR A 4 8.76 -20.24 -2.94
N LYS A 5 10.04 -20.31 -3.32
CA LYS A 5 10.86 -21.53 -3.20
C LYS A 5 11.59 -21.49 -1.87
N SER A 6 11.39 -22.48 -1.02
CA SER A 6 12.26 -22.71 0.13
C SER A 6 13.25 -23.81 -0.22
N SER A 7 14.55 -23.50 -0.11
CA SER A 7 15.64 -24.43 -0.32
C SER A 7 16.13 -24.91 1.04
N GLY A 8 16.06 -26.21 1.30
CA GLY A 8 16.69 -26.84 2.46
C GLY A 8 17.92 -27.61 2.02
N ASP A 9 19.06 -27.34 2.65
CA ASP A 9 20.29 -28.11 2.47
C ASP A 9 20.51 -29.01 3.70
N SER A 10 20.74 -30.29 3.46
CA SER A 10 21.04 -31.28 4.49
C SER A 10 22.25 -32.09 4.08
N ALA A 11 23.34 -31.92 4.83
CA ALA A 11 24.54 -32.73 4.73
C ALA A 11 24.58 -33.74 5.87
N SER A 12 24.62 -35.03 5.54
CA SER A 12 24.80 -36.12 6.50
C SER A 12 26.02 -36.95 6.09
N GLY A 13 26.90 -37.23 7.04
CA GLY A 13 28.10 -38.02 6.78
C GLY A 13 28.65 -38.71 8.01
N THR A 14 29.02 -39.98 7.84
CA THR A 14 29.98 -40.69 8.68
C THR A 14 31.32 -40.74 7.95
N MET A 15 32.42 -40.71 8.71
CA MET A 15 33.80 -40.49 8.21
C MET A 15 34.07 -41.23 6.89
N GLY A 16 34.04 -40.49 5.76
CA GLY A 16 34.36 -40.99 4.42
C GLY A 16 33.24 -40.94 3.37
N LYS A 17 31.97 -40.67 3.73
CA LYS A 17 30.87 -40.50 2.76
C LYS A 17 29.99 -39.30 3.12
N ASN A 18 30.04 -38.25 2.29
CA ASN A 18 29.24 -37.04 2.47
C ASN A 18 28.07 -37.12 1.48
N SER A 19 26.85 -37.34 1.98
CA SER A 19 25.64 -37.20 1.17
C SER A 19 25.06 -35.80 1.38
N HIS A 20 24.93 -35.06 0.30
CA HIS A 20 24.32 -33.74 0.25
C HIS A 20 22.98 -33.88 -0.47
N SER A 21 21.88 -33.50 0.18
CA SER A 21 20.54 -33.52 -0.41
C SER A 21 19.94 -32.12 -0.39
N GLU A 22 19.59 -31.61 -1.56
CA GLU A 22 18.88 -30.34 -1.70
C GLU A 22 17.39 -30.61 -1.91
N ASN A 23 16.54 -29.96 -1.13
CA ASN A 23 15.08 -30.06 -1.26
C ASN A 23 14.50 -28.68 -1.57
N GLU A 24 13.94 -28.53 -2.77
CA GLU A 24 13.22 -27.32 -3.18
C GLU A 24 11.71 -27.55 -3.08
N GLN A 25 11.05 -26.80 -2.20
CA GLN A 25 9.59 -26.83 -2.07
C GLN A 25 8.99 -25.52 -2.57
N SER A 26 8.15 -25.62 -3.61
CA SER A 26 7.37 -24.48 -4.10
C SER A 26 6.13 -24.31 -3.22
N ALA A 27 6.20 -23.41 -2.25
CA ALA A 27 5.07 -23.03 -1.43
C ALA A 27 4.32 -21.85 -2.07
N GLY A 28 2.99 -21.94 -2.11
CA GLY A 28 2.13 -20.82 -2.51
C GLY A 28 1.91 -19.88 -1.33
N ARG A 29 2.49 -18.67 -1.37
CA ARG A 29 2.26 -17.65 -0.35
C ARG A 29 1.12 -16.70 -0.75
N LYS A 30 0.37 -16.22 0.25
CA LYS A 30 -0.55 -15.08 0.08
C LYS A 30 0.23 -13.86 -0.44
N LEU A 31 -0.46 -12.96 -1.14
CA LEU A 31 0.15 -11.73 -1.67
C LEU A 31 0.76 -10.89 -0.55
N LEU A 32 -0.02 -10.63 0.50
CA LEU A 32 0.39 -10.02 1.77
C LEU A 32 -0.34 -10.75 2.90
N ASP A 33 0.29 -10.81 4.07
CA ASP A 33 -0.36 -11.20 5.33
C ASP A 33 -1.08 -10.03 6.00
N ILE A 34 -1.97 -10.30 6.94
CA ILE A 34 -2.77 -9.28 7.65
C ILE A 34 -1.87 -8.25 8.34
N THR A 35 -0.78 -8.70 8.97
CA THR A 35 0.22 -7.85 9.62
C THR A 35 0.97 -6.96 8.63
N GLU A 36 1.32 -7.51 7.46
CA GLU A 36 1.95 -6.78 6.37
C GLU A 36 0.99 -5.79 5.69
N VAL A 37 -0.30 -6.10 5.63
CA VAL A 37 -1.34 -5.18 5.16
C VAL A 37 -1.55 -4.03 6.13
N ALA A 38 -1.53 -4.30 7.44
CA ALA A 38 -1.63 -3.27 8.46
C ALA A 38 -0.43 -2.29 8.44
N SER A 39 0.76 -2.79 8.10
CA SER A 39 1.98 -2.00 7.97
C SER A 39 2.25 -1.54 6.53
N LEU A 40 1.23 -1.48 5.68
CA LEU A 40 1.41 -1.09 4.28
C LEU A 40 1.75 0.41 4.19
N PRO A 41 2.83 0.79 3.46
CA PRO A 41 3.17 2.20 3.24
C PRO A 41 2.00 3.00 2.64
N PRO A 42 1.81 4.27 3.04
CA PRO A 42 0.68 5.07 2.60
C PRO A 42 0.73 5.42 1.11
N ASP A 43 1.89 5.32 0.46
CA ASP A 43 2.11 5.54 -0.97
C ASP A 43 1.82 4.30 -1.83
N GLU A 44 1.45 3.16 -1.23
CA GLU A 44 1.20 1.90 -1.92
C GLU A 44 -0.22 1.36 -1.67
N CYS A 45 -0.67 0.48 -2.56
CA CYS A 45 -1.99 -0.14 -2.50
C CYS A 45 -2.02 -1.55 -3.09
N ILE A 46 -3.06 -2.31 -2.74
CA ILE A 46 -3.37 -3.60 -3.35
C ILE A 46 -4.39 -3.36 -4.45
N VAL A 47 -4.03 -3.69 -5.69
CA VAL A 47 -4.85 -3.45 -6.87
C VAL A 47 -5.47 -4.76 -7.35
N LYS A 48 -6.78 -4.72 -7.63
CA LYS A 48 -7.52 -5.84 -8.23
C LYS A 48 -8.15 -5.40 -9.54
N ILE A 49 -7.63 -5.92 -10.65
CA ILE A 49 -8.15 -5.69 -11.99
C ILE A 49 -8.86 -6.98 -12.44
N LYS A 50 -10.01 -6.86 -13.12
CA LYS A 50 -10.73 -8.02 -13.65
C LYS A 50 -9.80 -8.81 -14.59
N GLY A 51 -9.66 -10.11 -14.34
CA GLY A 51 -8.83 -10.99 -15.16
C GLY A 51 -7.35 -11.06 -14.77
N LEU A 52 -6.89 -10.25 -13.81
CA LEU A 52 -5.54 -10.36 -13.25
C LEU A 52 -5.60 -10.77 -11.77
N PRO A 53 -4.60 -11.55 -11.29
CA PRO A 53 -4.45 -11.76 -9.86
C PRO A 53 -4.17 -10.42 -9.16
N PRO A 54 -4.65 -10.21 -7.93
CA PRO A 54 -4.30 -9.01 -7.17
C PRO A 54 -2.79 -8.86 -6.99
N PHE A 55 -2.29 -7.63 -7.03
CA PHE A 55 -0.88 -7.32 -6.86
C PHE A 55 -0.69 -6.00 -6.10
N ARG A 56 0.51 -5.83 -5.53
CA ARG A 56 0.92 -4.60 -4.84
C ARG A 56 1.44 -3.59 -5.87
N SER A 57 0.97 -2.35 -5.79
CA SER A 57 1.36 -1.26 -6.69
C SER A 57 1.52 0.04 -5.91
N LYS A 58 2.27 0.99 -6.46
CA LYS A 58 2.29 2.38 -5.97
C LYS A 58 0.99 3.08 -6.34
N LYS A 59 0.54 3.98 -5.46
CA LYS A 59 -0.58 4.89 -5.72
C LYS A 59 -0.19 5.87 -6.82
N TYR A 60 -1.20 6.31 -7.57
CA TYR A 60 -1.00 7.33 -8.59
C TYR A 60 -0.72 8.68 -7.93
N ASP A 61 0.35 9.34 -8.35
CA ASP A 61 0.66 10.70 -7.91
C ASP A 61 -0.34 11.67 -8.54
N LEU A 62 -1.11 12.38 -7.71
CA LEU A 62 -2.13 13.31 -8.17
C LEU A 62 -1.51 14.55 -8.82
N THR A 63 -0.32 14.96 -8.39
CA THR A 63 0.34 16.20 -8.83
C THR A 63 0.72 16.18 -10.31
N VAL A 64 0.97 14.99 -10.85
CA VAL A 64 1.31 14.79 -12.26
C VAL A 64 0.08 14.73 -13.17
N HIS A 65 -1.13 14.72 -12.62
CA HIS A 65 -2.33 14.64 -13.43
C HIS A 65 -2.55 15.95 -14.23
N PRO A 66 -2.88 15.89 -15.53
CA PRO A 66 -3.09 17.09 -16.36
C PRO A 66 -4.13 18.09 -15.81
N ASN A 67 -5.10 17.57 -15.06
CA ASN A 67 -6.17 18.35 -14.45
C ASN A 67 -5.97 18.57 -12.94
N TYR A 68 -4.77 18.34 -12.39
CA TYR A 68 -4.50 18.54 -10.96
C TYR A 68 -4.83 19.96 -10.50
N LYS A 69 -4.58 20.96 -11.36
CA LYS A 69 -4.91 22.38 -11.12
C LYS A 69 -6.37 22.67 -10.79
N LEU A 70 -7.28 21.76 -11.14
CA LEU A 70 -8.70 21.93 -10.87
C LEU A 70 -9.08 21.44 -9.47
N LEU A 71 -8.21 20.68 -8.80
CA LEU A 71 -8.44 20.11 -7.47
C LEU A 71 -8.22 21.16 -6.38
N ALA A 72 -8.88 20.98 -5.24
CA ALA A 72 -8.67 21.83 -4.05
C ALA A 72 -7.26 21.71 -3.46
N ASP A 73 -6.55 20.63 -3.78
CA ASP A 73 -5.22 20.33 -3.28
C ASP A 73 -4.12 21.07 -4.06
N ASP A 74 -4.42 21.71 -5.20
CA ASP A 74 -3.43 22.51 -5.92
C ASP A 74 -3.10 23.78 -5.11
N PRO A 75 -1.83 23.97 -4.68
CA PRO A 75 -1.42 25.14 -3.89
C PRO A 75 -1.66 26.48 -4.61
N ASN A 76 -1.80 26.48 -5.94
CA ASN A 76 -2.03 27.71 -6.71
C ASN A 76 -3.52 28.01 -6.96
N THR A 77 -4.39 27.01 -6.82
CA THR A 77 -5.83 27.18 -6.94
C THR A 77 -6.38 27.48 -5.55
N LYS A 78 -6.92 28.68 -5.37
CA LYS A 78 -7.72 29.00 -4.18
C LYS A 78 -8.86 27.99 -4.15
N GLY A 79 -8.82 27.04 -3.21
CA GLY A 79 -9.66 25.84 -3.18
C GLY A 79 -11.16 26.12 -3.36
N TYR A 80 -11.94 25.07 -3.65
CA TYR A 80 -13.38 25.21 -3.89
C TYR A 80 -14.04 26.05 -2.77
N ALA A 81 -14.52 27.25 -3.13
CA ALA A 81 -15.38 28.03 -2.27
C ALA A 81 -16.73 27.32 -2.24
N PHE A 82 -16.94 26.46 -1.23
CA PHE A 82 -18.26 25.92 -0.95
C PHE A 82 -19.18 27.08 -0.58
N HIS A 83 -19.97 27.57 -1.54
CA HIS A 83 -21.06 28.50 -1.27
C HIS A 83 -22.18 27.74 -0.56
N ARG A 84 -22.01 27.49 0.74
CA ARG A 84 -23.14 27.19 1.60
C ARG A 84 -23.78 28.52 1.93
N GLU A 85 -24.93 28.82 1.32
CA GLU A 85 -25.77 29.95 1.71
C GLU A 85 -26.27 29.75 3.15
N GLN A 86 -25.43 30.06 4.14
CA GLN A 86 -25.89 30.48 5.45
C GLN A 86 -25.79 31.99 5.45
N GLN A 87 -26.96 32.63 5.34
CA GLN A 87 -27.22 34.06 5.43
C GLN A 87 -25.98 34.94 5.74
N GLY A 88 -25.32 35.43 4.68
CA GLY A 88 -24.55 36.67 4.74
C GLY A 88 -23.07 36.61 5.15
N GLN A 89 -22.42 35.45 5.33
CA GLN A 89 -20.96 35.40 5.53
C GLN A 89 -20.28 34.32 4.69
N ALA A 90 -19.37 34.74 3.82
CA ALA A 90 -18.47 33.85 3.10
C ALA A 90 -17.44 33.26 4.10
N VAL A 91 -17.68 32.05 4.57
CA VAL A 91 -16.72 31.34 5.43
C VAL A 91 -15.75 30.58 4.53
N THR A 92 -14.47 30.98 4.55
CA THR A 92 -13.40 30.17 3.93
C THR A 92 -13.14 29.00 4.87
N LEU A 93 -13.62 27.81 4.52
CA LEU A 93 -13.32 26.60 5.28
C LEU A 93 -11.88 26.18 4.97
N GLN A 94 -10.96 26.43 5.91
CA GLN A 94 -9.63 25.82 5.90
C GLN A 94 -9.83 24.31 6.08
N MET A 95 -9.52 23.52 5.05
CA MET A 95 -9.54 22.07 5.14
C MET A 95 -8.31 21.64 5.96
N ASN A 96 -8.51 21.34 7.24
CA ASN A 96 -7.50 20.69 8.05
C ASN A 96 -7.53 19.19 7.71
N TYR A 97 -6.52 18.72 7.00
CA TYR A 97 -6.32 17.29 6.81
C TYR A 97 -5.83 16.70 8.15
N ILE A 98 -6.54 15.71 8.67
CA ILE A 98 -6.13 14.98 9.87
C ILE A 98 -4.96 14.08 9.44
N THR A 99 -3.74 14.44 9.80
CA THR A 99 -2.52 13.65 9.52
C THR A 99 -2.30 12.53 10.50
N GLU A 100 -2.84 12.64 11.71
CA GLU A 100 -2.59 11.71 12.80
C GLU A 100 -3.90 11.44 13.54
N ILE A 101 -4.26 10.16 13.63
CA ILE A 101 -5.37 9.68 14.44
C ILE A 101 -4.69 9.04 15.65
N GLU A 102 -4.69 9.74 16.78
CA GLU A 102 -4.31 9.16 18.07
C GLU A 102 -5.46 8.25 18.52
N LEU A 103 -5.19 6.95 18.55
CA LEU A 103 -6.10 5.96 19.12
C LEU A 103 -5.79 5.89 20.62
N GLU A 104 -6.69 6.40 21.46
CA GLU A 104 -6.67 6.09 22.88
C GLU A 104 -7.15 4.66 23.06
N ASP A 105 -6.25 3.78 23.52
CA ASP A 105 -6.58 2.41 23.91
C ASP A 105 -7.38 2.43 25.23
N GLU A 106 -8.67 2.06 25.17
CA GLU A 106 -9.48 1.68 26.34
C GLU A 106 -9.09 0.31 26.90
#